data_AF-A0AAE0H9A1-F1
#
_entry.id   AF-A0AAE0H9A1-F1
#
_cell.length_a   1.000
_cell.length_b   1.000
_cell.length_c   1.000
_cell.angle_alpha   90.00
_cell.angle_beta   90.00
_cell.angle_gamma   90.00
#
_symmetry.space_group_name_H-M   'P 1'
#
loop_
_entity.id
_entity.type
_entity.pdbx_description
1 polymer ?
#
loop_
_entity_poly.entity_id
_entity_poly.type
_entity_poly.pdbx_seq_one_letter_code
_entity_poly.pdbx_strand_id
1 'polypeptide(L)'
;MRLSLLARRLPPLGPPIPPARHVFSSAAAARANPECTPESQPHQQLSQEHPTPPNNATTSPNPPTPTTTTTTTTATTPQTTTTSTPPLIYPSAPSPHHHNLPTFLTYAARTNLDPHSTVYVGTHFEYTASASLSRYGLALRRVGGASDNGIDLLGVWALPGAVAEVRVLAQCKAVQQPGPRLIRELEGAFVAAPAGWRGRGGVVGLLVAEKHATRGIREALARSRWPMGFVACSRAGAVEQFLWNRRAEKAGLEGVGVGMRYGGGGGGGQELVLTWKGRNLPFVRAEEASA
;
A
#
# COMPACT_ATOMS: atom_id res chain seq x y z
N MET A 1 -71.56 -15.65 -7.65
CA MET A 1 -70.70 -14.98 -6.65
C MET A 1 -69.92 -13.87 -7.34
N ARG A 2 -70.29 -12.61 -7.12
CA ARG A 2 -69.61 -11.42 -7.69
C ARG A 2 -68.60 -10.91 -6.65
N LEU A 3 -67.32 -10.88 -7.00
CA LEU A 3 -66.25 -10.31 -6.17
C LEU A 3 -66.06 -8.83 -6.53
N SER A 4 -66.37 -7.93 -5.60
CA SER A 4 -66.16 -6.49 -5.72
C SER A 4 -64.75 -6.11 -5.24
N LEU A 5 -63.95 -5.48 -6.10
CA LEU A 5 -62.68 -4.85 -5.74
C LEU A 5 -62.94 -3.57 -4.91
N LEU A 6 -62.47 -3.54 -3.67
CA LEU A 6 -62.34 -2.31 -2.88
C LEU A 6 -60.92 -1.75 -3.04
N ALA A 7 -60.79 -0.67 -3.83
CA ALA A 7 -59.58 0.14 -3.88
C ALA A 7 -59.55 1.09 -2.67
N ARG A 8 -58.58 0.91 -1.76
CA ARG A 8 -58.31 1.85 -0.66
C ARG A 8 -57.50 3.03 -1.19
N ARG A 9 -58.04 4.25 -1.05
CA ARG A 9 -57.34 5.52 -1.34
C ARG A 9 -56.38 5.86 -0.19
N LEU A 10 -55.12 6.13 -0.50
CA LEU A 10 -54.14 6.72 0.41
C LEU A 10 -54.36 8.25 0.53
N PRO A 11 -54.13 8.87 1.70
CA PRO A 11 -54.23 10.31 1.88
C PRO A 11 -53.04 11.05 1.25
N PRO A 12 -53.21 12.32 0.83
CA PRO A 12 -52.15 13.11 0.20
C PRO A 12 -51.06 13.55 1.19
N LEU A 13 -49.81 13.53 0.71
CA LEU A 13 -48.61 14.02 1.40
C LEU A 13 -48.68 15.55 1.58
N GLY A 14 -48.42 16.02 2.81
CA GLY A 14 -48.36 17.45 3.15
C GLY A 14 -47.15 18.18 2.53
N PRO A 15 -47.13 19.53 2.58
CA PRO A 15 -46.12 20.34 1.92
C PRO A 15 -44.73 20.23 2.55
N PRO A 16 -43.66 20.48 1.77
CA PRO A 16 -42.27 20.34 2.23
C PRO A 16 -41.86 21.43 3.23
N ILE A 17 -41.12 21.01 4.25
CA ILE A 17 -40.51 21.88 5.28
C ILE A 17 -39.28 22.59 4.68
N PRO A 18 -39.14 23.93 4.83
CA PRO A 18 -37.98 24.66 4.31
C PRO A 18 -36.70 24.42 5.15
N PRO A 19 -35.51 24.48 4.52
CA PRO A 19 -34.24 24.26 5.23
C PRO A 19 -33.85 25.43 6.15
N ALA A 20 -33.38 25.10 7.34
CA ALA A 20 -32.88 26.05 8.33
C ALA A 20 -31.60 26.75 7.84
N ARG A 21 -31.64 28.10 7.83
CA ARG A 21 -30.48 28.97 7.58
C ARG A 21 -29.62 29.00 8.85
N HIS A 22 -28.41 28.44 8.79
CA HIS A 22 -27.37 28.72 9.79
C HIS A 22 -26.65 30.01 9.44
N VAL A 23 -26.86 31.01 10.29
CA VAL A 23 -26.16 32.30 10.32
C VAL A 23 -24.78 32.07 10.93
N PHE A 24 -23.72 32.44 10.21
CA PHE A 24 -22.37 32.60 10.76
C PHE A 24 -22.38 33.80 11.73
N SER A 25 -22.03 33.57 12.99
CA SER A 25 -21.70 34.63 13.93
C SER A 25 -20.22 34.53 14.31
N SER A 26 -19.50 35.61 14.02
CA SER A 26 -18.11 35.87 14.37
C SER A 26 -18.05 36.42 15.79
N ALA A 27 -17.27 35.80 16.67
CA ALA A 27 -16.80 36.41 17.91
C ALA A 27 -15.46 35.79 18.33
N ALA A 28 -14.36 36.46 17.98
CA ALA A 28 -13.05 36.22 18.57
C ALA A 28 -12.96 37.04 19.86
N ALA A 29 -12.95 36.37 21.00
CA ALA A 29 -12.60 36.96 22.29
C ALA A 29 -11.22 36.41 22.69
N ALA A 30 -10.22 37.29 22.65
CA ALA A 30 -8.90 37.05 23.20
C ALA A 30 -8.98 37.03 24.73
N ARG A 31 -8.46 35.97 25.36
CA ARG A 31 -8.07 35.97 26.78
C ARG A 31 -6.72 35.28 26.94
N ALA A 32 -5.90 35.95 27.72
CA ALA A 32 -4.52 35.66 28.06
C ALA A 32 -4.34 34.31 28.76
N ASN A 33 -3.24 33.62 28.47
CA ASN A 33 -2.73 32.51 29.26
C ASN A 33 -1.80 33.05 30.37
N PRO A 34 -1.91 32.54 31.60
CA PRO A 34 -0.94 32.78 32.65
C PRO A 34 0.28 31.86 32.52
N GLU A 35 1.39 32.43 32.97
CA GLU A 35 2.75 31.93 33.06
C GLU A 35 2.85 30.73 34.01
N CYS A 36 3.57 29.68 33.59
CA CYS A 36 3.88 28.52 34.42
C CYS A 36 5.39 28.34 34.43
N THR A 37 6.00 28.74 35.55
CA THR A 37 7.36 28.40 35.97
C THR A 37 7.47 26.92 36.26
N PRO A 38 8.68 26.35 36.11
CA PRO A 38 9.21 25.62 37.25
C PRO A 38 10.65 25.98 37.61
N GLU A 39 10.85 25.83 38.91
CA GLU A 39 11.98 26.14 39.76
C GLU A 39 13.11 25.10 39.64
N SER A 40 14.32 25.60 39.43
CA SER A 40 15.61 25.25 40.06
C SER A 40 15.92 23.81 40.52
N GLN A 41 17.06 23.27 40.06
CA GLN A 41 18.11 22.64 40.90
C GLN A 41 19.41 22.38 40.07
N PRO A 42 20.60 22.15 40.69
CA PRO A 42 21.76 23.01 40.50
C PRO A 42 22.91 22.46 39.64
N HIS A 43 23.82 23.37 39.29
CA HIS A 43 25.13 23.14 38.70
C HIS A 43 25.97 22.06 39.41
N GLN A 44 26.51 21.13 38.63
CA GLN A 44 27.89 20.65 38.80
C GLN A 44 28.59 20.56 37.44
N GLN A 45 29.78 21.13 37.40
CA GLN A 45 30.67 21.26 36.27
C GLN A 45 31.82 20.27 36.46
N LEU A 46 32.04 19.35 35.51
CA LEU A 46 33.30 18.61 35.44
C LEU A 46 33.59 18.12 34.01
N SER A 47 34.63 18.74 33.45
CA SER A 47 35.66 18.19 32.55
C SER A 47 35.30 17.60 31.17
N GLN A 48 35.88 18.27 30.18
CA GLN A 48 36.23 17.79 28.85
C GLN A 48 37.05 16.49 28.92
N GLU A 49 36.82 15.56 28.00
CA GLU A 49 37.91 14.90 27.28
C GLU A 49 37.42 14.21 25.98
N HIS A 50 38.25 14.38 24.96
CA HIS A 50 38.13 13.89 23.58
C HIS A 50 39.24 12.84 23.42
N PRO A 51 38.99 11.65 22.84
CA PRO A 51 40.08 10.86 22.29
C PRO A 51 39.91 10.61 20.79
N THR A 52 40.91 11.09 20.06
CA THR A 52 41.32 10.73 18.70
C THR A 52 41.73 9.26 18.59
N PRO A 53 41.62 8.63 17.40
CA PRO A 53 42.16 7.29 17.16
C PRO A 53 43.68 7.33 16.86
N PRO A 54 44.46 6.31 17.25
CA PRO A 54 45.86 6.24 16.89
C PRO A 54 46.07 5.65 15.49
N ASN A 55 46.81 6.40 14.67
CA ASN A 55 47.60 5.89 13.55
C ASN A 55 48.83 5.16 14.10
N ASN A 56 49.21 4.03 13.50
CA ASN A 56 50.63 3.74 13.35
C ASN A 56 50.91 2.93 12.09
N ALA A 57 51.74 3.51 11.22
CA ALA A 57 52.38 2.88 10.08
C ALA A 57 53.83 2.59 10.45
N THR A 58 54.44 1.49 9.98
CA THR A 58 55.91 1.33 9.80
C THR A 58 56.23 0.12 8.89
N THR A 59 56.58 0.44 7.63
CA THR A 59 57.67 -0.04 6.73
C THR A 59 58.03 -1.54 6.49
N SER A 60 57.91 -1.98 5.21
CA SER A 60 58.92 -2.47 4.20
C SER A 60 60.18 -3.30 4.59
N PRO A 61 60.96 -3.97 3.66
CA PRO A 61 60.78 -4.29 2.20
C PRO A 61 61.32 -5.67 1.65
N ASN A 62 61.03 -5.96 0.35
CA ASN A 62 61.79 -6.75 -0.70
C ASN A 62 61.81 -8.31 -0.73
N PRO A 63 62.16 -9.04 -1.85
CA PRO A 63 62.32 -8.74 -3.32
C PRO A 63 61.63 -9.80 -4.29
N PRO A 64 61.85 -9.81 -5.65
CA PRO A 64 60.88 -10.31 -6.66
C PRO A 64 61.21 -11.59 -7.50
N THR A 65 60.17 -12.08 -8.22
CA THR A 65 60.08 -12.90 -9.48
C THR A 65 60.62 -14.37 -9.51
N PRO A 66 60.17 -15.31 -10.40
CA PRO A 66 59.86 -15.15 -11.83
C PRO A 66 58.53 -15.75 -12.38
N THR A 67 58.24 -15.29 -13.60
CA THR A 67 57.25 -15.62 -14.63
C THR A 67 57.06 -17.12 -14.94
N THR A 68 55.82 -17.55 -15.22
CA THR A 68 55.57 -18.60 -16.24
C THR A 68 54.25 -18.31 -16.96
N THR A 69 54.39 -18.03 -18.26
CA THR A 69 53.36 -17.92 -19.28
C THR A 69 52.79 -19.30 -19.58
N THR A 70 51.46 -19.45 -19.62
CA THR A 70 50.84 -20.53 -20.38
C THR A 70 49.59 -20.00 -21.07
N THR A 71 49.73 -19.84 -22.38
CA THR A 71 48.67 -19.54 -23.33
C THR A 71 47.81 -20.80 -23.49
N THR A 72 46.50 -20.70 -23.28
CA THR A 72 45.55 -21.70 -23.81
C THR A 72 44.31 -20.97 -24.32
N THR A 73 44.25 -20.90 -25.64
CA THR A 73 43.12 -20.48 -26.46
C THR A 73 41.97 -21.46 -26.29
N THR A 74 40.78 -21.02 -25.88
CA THR A 74 39.54 -21.76 -26.19
C THR A 74 38.33 -20.82 -26.28
N ALA A 75 37.81 -20.75 -27.50
CA ALA A 75 36.43 -20.48 -27.94
C ALA A 75 35.54 -19.53 -27.11
N THR A 76 35.39 -18.31 -27.62
CA THR A 76 34.28 -17.40 -27.37
C THR A 76 32.96 -18.04 -27.80
N THR A 77 32.17 -18.51 -26.83
CA THR A 77 30.73 -18.73 -27.04
C THR A 77 30.01 -17.44 -26.64
N PRO A 78 29.10 -16.88 -27.46
CA PRO A 78 28.25 -15.80 -27.01
C PRO A 78 27.31 -16.36 -25.94
N GLN A 79 27.67 -16.18 -24.66
CA GLN A 79 26.70 -16.35 -23.59
C GLN A 79 25.69 -15.22 -23.74
N THR A 80 24.55 -15.55 -24.34
CA THR A 80 23.31 -14.80 -24.19
C THR A 80 23.01 -14.77 -22.70
N THR A 81 23.45 -13.73 -22.01
CA THR A 81 23.09 -13.44 -20.62
C THR A 81 21.59 -13.13 -20.59
N THR A 82 20.75 -14.16 -20.56
CA THR A 82 19.39 -14.02 -20.06
C THR A 82 19.51 -13.75 -18.58
N THR A 83 19.49 -12.46 -18.22
CA THR A 83 19.49 -11.97 -16.84
C THR A 83 18.22 -12.47 -16.14
N SER A 84 18.22 -13.71 -15.62
CA SER A 84 17.08 -14.24 -14.88
C SER A 84 17.02 -13.51 -13.55
N THR A 85 16.02 -12.65 -13.37
CA THR A 85 15.71 -12.06 -12.06
C THR A 85 15.55 -13.20 -11.06
N PRO A 86 16.26 -13.20 -9.92
CA PRO A 86 16.13 -14.27 -8.93
C PRO A 86 14.67 -14.38 -8.47
N PRO A 87 14.15 -15.61 -8.27
CA PRO A 87 12.76 -15.83 -7.93
C PRO A 87 12.39 -15.09 -6.64
N LEU A 88 11.19 -14.52 -6.60
CA LEU A 88 10.68 -13.86 -5.41
C LEU A 88 10.43 -14.90 -4.33
N ILE A 89 11.12 -14.78 -3.19
CA ILE A 89 10.83 -15.59 -2.01
C ILE A 89 9.83 -14.83 -1.16
N TYR A 90 8.73 -15.51 -0.87
CA TYR A 90 7.66 -15.01 -0.03
C TYR A 90 7.71 -15.70 1.34
N PRO A 91 7.30 -15.01 2.41
CA PRO A 91 7.05 -15.63 3.71
C PRO A 91 6.06 -16.81 3.62
N SER A 92 6.12 -17.71 4.59
CA SER A 92 5.14 -18.79 4.74
C SER A 92 3.72 -18.22 4.83
N ALA A 93 2.74 -18.99 4.34
CA ALA A 93 1.34 -18.59 4.46
C ALA A 93 0.99 -18.36 5.95
N PRO A 94 0.29 -17.27 6.28
CA PRO A 94 -0.03 -16.93 7.67
C PRO A 94 -1.06 -17.87 8.30
N SER A 95 -1.78 -18.65 7.49
CA SER A 95 -2.78 -19.62 7.94
C SER A 95 -2.80 -20.82 7.00
N PRO A 96 -2.87 -22.06 7.51
CA PRO A 96 -3.09 -23.25 6.68
C PRO A 96 -4.57 -23.46 6.32
N HIS A 97 -5.49 -22.67 6.88
CA HIS A 97 -6.93 -22.92 6.77
C HIS A 97 -7.63 -22.07 5.71
N HIS A 98 -7.03 -20.95 5.30
CA HIS A 98 -7.61 -20.06 4.31
C HIS A 98 -6.52 -19.33 3.52
N HIS A 99 -6.79 -19.12 2.24
CA HIS A 99 -5.87 -18.46 1.31
C HIS A 99 -6.57 -17.43 0.41
N ASN A 100 -7.89 -17.28 0.55
CA ASN A 100 -8.70 -16.29 -0.16
C ASN A 100 -9.96 -15.96 0.67
N LEU A 101 -10.74 -14.97 0.23
CA LEU A 101 -11.95 -14.53 0.94
C LEU A 101 -12.96 -15.69 1.15
N PRO A 102 -13.33 -16.51 0.14
CA PRO A 102 -14.28 -17.60 0.35
C PRO A 102 -13.84 -18.64 1.40
N THR A 103 -12.57 -19.07 1.35
CA THR A 103 -12.03 -20.03 2.33
C THR A 103 -11.94 -19.42 3.72
N PHE A 104 -11.64 -18.12 3.84
CA PHE A 104 -11.66 -17.40 5.10
C PHE A 104 -13.05 -17.31 5.71
N LEU A 105 -14.08 -16.99 4.92
CA LEU A 105 -15.47 -16.93 5.40
C LEU A 105 -15.96 -18.31 5.87
N THR A 106 -15.60 -19.37 5.14
CA THR A 106 -15.88 -20.76 5.53
C THR A 106 -15.20 -21.12 6.85
N TYR A 107 -13.93 -20.75 7.01
CA TYR A 107 -13.17 -20.92 8.25
C TYR A 107 -13.84 -20.16 9.42
N ALA A 108 -14.13 -18.88 9.24
CA ALA A 108 -14.72 -18.02 10.26
C ALA A 108 -16.07 -18.56 10.75
N ALA A 109 -16.93 -19.02 9.84
CA ALA A 109 -18.19 -19.65 10.17
C ALA A 109 -17.99 -20.95 10.97
N ARG A 110 -17.08 -21.82 10.52
CA ARG A 110 -16.79 -23.11 11.19
C ARG A 110 -16.25 -22.93 12.60
N THR A 111 -15.44 -21.90 12.85
CA THR A 111 -14.82 -21.65 14.16
C THR A 111 -15.61 -20.66 15.01
N ASN A 112 -16.77 -20.18 14.56
CA ASN A 112 -17.54 -19.10 15.20
C ASN A 112 -16.68 -17.87 15.51
N LEU A 113 -15.83 -17.45 14.56
CA LEU A 113 -15.02 -16.24 14.72
C LEU A 113 -15.94 -15.01 14.71
N ASP A 114 -15.84 -14.18 15.74
CA ASP A 114 -16.65 -12.96 15.88
C ASP A 114 -16.43 -12.01 14.68
N PRO A 115 -17.47 -11.69 13.89
CA PRO A 115 -17.39 -10.76 12.76
C PRO A 115 -16.98 -9.32 13.13
N HIS A 116 -17.05 -8.96 14.41
CA HIS A 116 -16.63 -7.65 14.92
C HIS A 116 -15.21 -7.66 15.49
N SER A 117 -14.58 -8.82 15.62
CA SER A 117 -13.20 -8.92 16.08
C SER A 117 -12.23 -8.25 15.10
N THR A 118 -11.14 -7.70 15.64
CA THR A 118 -10.07 -7.09 14.82
C THR A 118 -9.45 -8.08 13.85
N VAL A 119 -9.33 -9.35 14.26
CA VAL A 119 -8.83 -10.44 13.42
C VAL A 119 -9.76 -10.66 12.23
N TYR A 120 -11.07 -10.76 12.46
CA TYR A 120 -12.03 -10.95 11.37
C TYR A 120 -12.02 -9.76 10.41
N VAL A 121 -12.16 -8.55 10.95
CA VAL A 121 -12.25 -7.32 10.16
C VAL A 121 -10.97 -7.10 9.34
N GLY A 122 -9.80 -7.29 9.95
CA GLY A 122 -8.50 -7.17 9.27
C GLY A 122 -8.34 -8.20 8.17
N THR A 123 -8.49 -9.49 8.50
CA THR A 123 -8.30 -10.60 7.55
C THR A 123 -9.28 -10.52 6.38
N HIS A 124 -10.55 -10.19 6.66
CA HIS A 124 -11.55 -9.95 5.62
C HIS A 124 -11.12 -8.82 4.70
N PHE A 125 -10.71 -7.68 5.27
CA PHE A 125 -10.33 -6.51 4.48
C PHE A 125 -9.09 -6.77 3.61
N GLU A 126 -8.09 -7.47 4.13
CA GLU A 126 -6.89 -7.87 3.39
C GLU A 126 -7.26 -8.73 2.16
N TYR A 127 -8.12 -9.74 2.33
CA TYR A 127 -8.56 -10.57 1.20
C TYR A 127 -9.43 -9.80 0.21
N THR A 128 -10.33 -8.94 0.68
CA THR A 128 -11.12 -8.06 -0.19
C THR A 128 -10.20 -7.16 -1.01
N ALA A 129 -9.25 -6.46 -0.38
CA ALA A 129 -8.30 -5.58 -1.04
C ALA A 129 -7.47 -6.33 -2.09
N SER A 130 -6.96 -7.52 -1.74
CA SER A 130 -6.20 -8.37 -2.66
C SER A 130 -7.03 -8.76 -3.88
N ALA A 131 -8.27 -9.22 -3.68
CA ALA A 131 -9.17 -9.59 -4.77
C ALA A 131 -9.52 -8.38 -5.65
N SER A 132 -9.80 -7.23 -5.06
CA SER A 132 -10.09 -6.00 -5.79
C SER A 132 -8.92 -5.51 -6.64
N LEU A 133 -7.70 -5.53 -6.08
CA LEU A 133 -6.49 -5.10 -6.77
C LEU A 133 -6.07 -6.05 -7.90
N SER A 134 -6.44 -7.33 -7.85
CA SER A 134 -6.18 -8.27 -8.94
C SER A 134 -6.80 -7.84 -10.28
N ARG A 135 -7.95 -7.16 -10.25
CA ARG A 135 -8.60 -6.60 -11.44
C ARG A 135 -7.74 -5.56 -12.16
N TYR A 136 -6.78 -4.97 -11.45
CA TYR A 136 -5.85 -3.96 -11.94
C TYR A 136 -4.47 -4.54 -12.30
N GLY A 137 -4.33 -5.87 -12.33
CA GLY A 137 -3.09 -6.58 -12.66
C GLY A 137 -2.15 -6.78 -11.48
N LEU A 138 -2.62 -6.58 -10.24
CA LEU A 138 -1.82 -6.86 -9.05
C LEU A 138 -2.06 -8.30 -8.56
N ALA A 139 -1.09 -9.18 -8.75
CA ALA A 139 -1.08 -10.53 -8.19
C ALA A 139 -0.49 -10.49 -6.77
N LEU A 140 -1.36 -10.25 -5.78
CA LEU A 140 -0.99 -10.11 -4.37
C LEU A 140 -1.33 -11.36 -3.56
N ARG A 141 -0.42 -11.74 -2.68
CA ARG A 141 -0.59 -12.80 -1.69
C ARG A 141 -0.63 -12.19 -0.30
N ARG A 142 -1.61 -12.62 0.51
CA ARG A 142 -1.65 -12.33 1.94
C ARG A 142 -0.46 -12.95 2.66
N VAL A 143 0.26 -12.13 3.42
CA VAL A 143 1.35 -12.52 4.31
C VAL A 143 1.18 -11.96 5.73
N GLY A 144 0.19 -11.08 5.94
CA GLY A 144 -0.12 -10.45 7.22
C GLY A 144 -0.46 -11.44 8.33
N GLY A 145 0.03 -11.17 9.53
CA GLY A 145 0.00 -12.09 10.67
C GLY A 145 0.85 -11.59 11.84
N ALA A 146 1.06 -12.44 12.85
CA ALA A 146 1.96 -12.07 13.94
C ALA A 146 3.37 -11.79 13.41
N SER A 147 3.96 -10.64 13.79
CA SER A 147 5.32 -10.23 13.42
C SER A 147 5.55 -9.96 11.91
N ASP A 148 4.52 -9.53 11.19
CA ASP A 148 4.59 -9.20 9.76
C ASP A 148 5.28 -7.85 9.42
N ASN A 149 5.75 -7.14 10.45
CA ASN A 149 6.37 -5.81 10.34
C ASN A 149 5.51 -4.79 9.56
N GLY A 150 4.19 -4.96 9.58
CA GLY A 150 3.24 -4.08 8.90
C GLY A 150 3.09 -4.33 7.40
N ILE A 151 3.52 -5.48 6.89
CA ILE A 151 3.26 -5.91 5.51
C ILE A 151 2.13 -6.95 5.50
N ASP A 152 0.98 -6.57 4.97
CA ASP A 152 -0.19 -7.45 4.92
C ASP A 152 -0.25 -8.25 3.63
N LEU A 153 0.14 -7.63 2.50
CA LEU A 153 0.16 -8.26 1.18
C LEU A 153 1.53 -8.07 0.51
N LEU A 154 1.94 -9.08 -0.25
CA LEU A 154 3.13 -9.05 -1.09
C LEU A 154 2.80 -9.60 -2.47
N GLY A 155 3.34 -9.00 -3.52
CA GLY A 155 3.13 -9.51 -4.86
C GLY A 155 3.82 -8.75 -5.96
N VAL A 156 3.29 -8.92 -7.15
CA VAL A 156 3.76 -8.28 -8.37
C VAL A 156 2.61 -7.54 -9.05
N TRP A 157 2.96 -6.53 -9.83
CA TRP A 157 2.03 -5.76 -10.63
C TRP A 157 2.46 -5.81 -12.09
N ALA A 158 1.68 -6.54 -12.88
CA ALA A 158 1.85 -6.63 -14.32
C ALA A 158 1.26 -5.37 -14.96
N LEU A 159 2.13 -4.48 -15.42
CA LEU A 159 1.75 -3.27 -16.14
C LEU A 159 1.94 -3.46 -17.65
N PRO A 160 0.92 -3.19 -18.47
CA PRO A 160 1.05 -3.28 -19.92
C PRO A 160 2.16 -2.38 -20.45
N GLY A 161 3.13 -2.96 -21.14
CA GLY A 161 4.28 -2.23 -21.69
C GLY A 161 5.46 -2.06 -20.74
N ALA A 162 5.39 -2.55 -19.50
CA ALA A 162 6.55 -2.69 -18.64
C ALA A 162 7.40 -3.91 -19.07
N VAL A 163 8.73 -3.76 -19.03
CA VAL A 163 9.68 -4.84 -19.39
C VAL A 163 9.78 -5.89 -18.27
N ALA A 164 9.45 -5.50 -17.04
CA ALA A 164 9.40 -6.37 -15.87
C ALA A 164 8.23 -5.96 -14.98
N GLU A 165 7.70 -6.92 -14.21
CA GLU A 165 6.66 -6.63 -13.24
C GLU A 165 7.19 -5.78 -12.09
N VAL A 166 6.34 -4.89 -11.59
CA VAL A 166 6.67 -4.04 -10.44
C VAL A 166 6.39 -4.84 -9.17
N ARG A 167 7.37 -4.94 -8.27
CA ARG A 167 7.17 -5.59 -6.97
C ARG A 167 6.34 -4.69 -6.08
N VAL A 168 5.38 -5.29 -5.37
CA VAL A 168 4.46 -4.57 -4.49
C VAL A 168 4.50 -5.16 -3.10
N LEU A 169 4.69 -4.29 -2.11
CA LEU A 169 4.30 -4.55 -0.73
C LEU A 169 3.08 -3.69 -0.41
N ALA A 170 2.14 -4.21 0.35
CA ALA A 170 0.98 -3.44 0.76
C ALA A 170 0.65 -3.63 2.23
N GLN A 171 0.19 -2.54 2.83
CA GLN A 171 -0.39 -2.52 4.16
C GLN A 171 -1.88 -2.21 4.01
N CYS A 172 -2.72 -3.02 4.63
CA CYS A 172 -4.17 -2.91 4.63
C CYS A 172 -4.65 -2.37 5.98
N LYS A 173 -5.45 -1.30 5.95
CA LYS A 173 -5.99 -0.68 7.16
C LYS A 173 -7.49 -0.43 7.06
N ALA A 174 -8.26 -1.27 7.76
CA ALA A 174 -9.70 -1.14 7.94
C ALA A 174 -10.05 -0.05 8.96
N VAL A 175 -9.73 1.22 8.63
CA VAL A 175 -9.96 2.38 9.51
C VAL A 175 -10.87 3.41 8.86
N GLN A 176 -11.72 4.05 9.66
CA GLN A 176 -12.65 5.08 9.20
C GLN A 176 -11.96 6.44 8.92
N GLN A 177 -10.80 6.69 9.51
CA GLN A 177 -10.08 7.96 9.35
C GLN A 177 -8.58 7.71 9.11
N PRO A 178 -8.15 7.48 7.86
CA PRO A 178 -6.73 7.29 7.56
C PRO A 178 -5.96 8.60 7.74
N GLY A 179 -4.95 8.56 8.61
CA GLY A 179 -4.11 9.71 8.97
C GLY A 179 -2.65 9.56 8.51
N PRO A 180 -1.88 10.66 8.43
CA PRO A 180 -0.50 10.67 7.93
C PRO A 180 0.47 9.73 8.65
N ARG A 181 0.15 9.31 9.88
CA ARG A 181 0.90 8.29 10.63
C ARG A 181 1.02 6.98 9.85
N LEU A 182 -0.03 6.55 9.14
CA LEU A 182 -0.05 5.29 8.39
C LEU A 182 0.98 5.29 7.26
N ILE A 183 1.24 6.45 6.64
CA ILE A 183 2.30 6.56 5.63
C ILE A 183 3.67 6.31 6.27
N ARG A 184 3.94 6.92 7.44
CA ARG A 184 5.22 6.72 8.15
C ARG A 184 5.40 5.28 8.66
N GLU A 185 4.31 4.64 9.08
CA GLU A 185 4.33 3.22 9.42
C GLU A 185 4.70 2.37 8.21
N LEU A 186 4.10 2.65 7.04
CA LEU A 186 4.43 1.98 5.80
C LEU A 186 5.89 2.24 5.35
N GLU A 187 6.46 3.42 5.62
CA GLU A 187 7.90 3.68 5.40
C GLU A 187 8.79 2.71 6.20
N GLY A 188 8.38 2.34 7.41
CA GLY A 188 9.06 1.33 8.22
C GLY A 188 8.98 -0.07 7.61
N ALA A 189 7.84 -0.42 7.01
CA ALA A 189 7.65 -1.71 6.36
C ALA A 189 8.59 -1.93 5.18
N PHE A 190 9.02 -0.86 4.47
CA PHE A 190 10.05 -0.99 3.43
C PHE A 190 11.34 -1.61 3.97
N VAL A 191 11.72 -1.34 5.22
CA VAL A 191 12.92 -1.87 5.89
C VAL A 191 12.75 -3.32 6.34
N ALA A 192 11.51 -3.80 6.41
CA ALA A 192 11.18 -5.19 6.72
C ALA A 192 10.80 -6.06 5.51
N ALA A 193 10.75 -5.49 4.29
CA ALA A 193 10.52 -6.26 3.07
C ALA A 193 11.45 -7.50 2.98
N PRO A 194 10.94 -8.69 2.58
CA PRO A 194 11.72 -9.92 2.58
C PRO A 194 12.96 -9.87 1.67
N ALA A 195 13.89 -10.79 1.90
CA ALA A 195 15.09 -10.92 1.08
C ALA A 195 14.73 -11.10 -0.40
N GLY A 196 15.48 -10.42 -1.28
CA GLY A 196 15.25 -10.46 -2.72
C GLY A 196 14.18 -9.49 -3.21
N TRP A 197 13.37 -8.86 -2.36
CA TRP A 197 12.36 -7.85 -2.77
C TRP A 197 12.98 -6.49 -3.06
N ARG A 198 13.99 -6.10 -2.28
CA ARG A 198 14.80 -4.91 -2.56
C ARG A 198 15.84 -5.26 -3.64
N GLY A 199 15.56 -4.92 -4.89
CA GLY A 199 16.42 -5.23 -6.02
C GLY A 199 16.35 -4.16 -7.12
N ARG A 200 17.06 -4.40 -8.25
CA ARG A 200 17.17 -3.45 -9.38
C ARG A 200 15.82 -3.01 -9.99
N GLY A 201 14.77 -3.82 -9.85
CA GLY A 201 13.42 -3.51 -10.35
C GLY A 201 12.58 -2.60 -9.46
N GLY A 202 13.09 -2.19 -8.28
CA GLY A 202 12.35 -1.38 -7.33
C GLY A 202 11.21 -2.13 -6.64
N VAL A 203 10.65 -1.53 -5.59
CA VAL A 203 9.45 -2.00 -4.90
C VAL A 203 8.56 -0.80 -4.64
N VAL A 204 7.26 -0.94 -4.91
CA VAL A 204 6.24 0.04 -4.61
C VAL A 204 5.46 -0.39 -3.37
N GLY A 205 5.32 0.52 -2.42
CA GLY A 205 4.55 0.32 -1.21
C GLY A 205 3.15 0.90 -1.36
N LEU A 206 2.10 0.11 -1.12
CA LEU A 206 0.72 0.58 -1.17
C LEU A 206 0.09 0.60 0.22
N LEU A 207 -0.43 1.77 0.63
CA LEU A 207 -1.36 1.84 1.76
C LEU A 207 -2.78 1.67 1.22
N VAL A 208 -3.44 0.57 1.56
CA VAL A 208 -4.84 0.31 1.20
C VAL A 208 -5.72 0.59 2.41
N ALA A 209 -6.71 1.47 2.27
CA ALA A 209 -7.62 1.84 3.34
C ALA A 209 -9.08 1.87 2.86
N GLU A 210 -10.02 1.75 3.80
CA GLU A 210 -11.46 1.78 3.49
C GLU A 210 -11.96 3.13 2.96
N LYS A 211 -11.25 4.22 3.27
CA LYS A 211 -11.68 5.59 2.99
C LYS A 211 -10.66 6.31 2.13
N HIS A 212 -11.14 7.35 1.43
CA HIS A 212 -10.30 8.24 0.64
C HIS A 212 -9.16 8.85 1.46
N ALA A 213 -8.05 9.13 0.78
CA ALA A 213 -6.92 9.82 1.36
C ALA A 213 -7.37 11.16 1.94
N THR A 214 -6.97 11.43 3.19
CA THR A 214 -7.08 12.78 3.76
C THR A 214 -6.01 13.69 3.16
N ARG A 215 -6.13 15.01 3.39
CA ARG A 215 -5.07 15.96 3.02
C ARG A 215 -3.73 15.56 3.64
N GLY A 216 -3.73 15.17 4.92
CA GLY A 216 -2.52 14.71 5.61
C GLY A 216 -1.88 13.48 4.97
N ILE A 217 -2.69 12.49 4.54
CA ILE A 217 -2.20 11.33 3.77
C ILE A 217 -1.53 11.79 2.47
N ARG A 218 -2.21 12.61 1.66
CA ARG A 218 -1.66 13.10 0.37
C ARG A 218 -0.35 13.84 0.55
N GLU A 219 -0.28 14.72 1.54
CA GLU A 219 0.93 15.48 1.85
C GLU A 219 2.08 14.60 2.37
N ALA A 220 1.78 13.62 3.22
CA ALA A 220 2.79 12.66 3.70
C ALA A 220 3.30 11.77 2.55
N LEU A 221 2.40 11.26 1.72
CA LEU A 221 2.72 10.44 0.54
C LEU A 221 3.63 11.20 -0.43
N ALA A 222 3.33 12.47 -0.70
CA ALA A 222 4.12 13.33 -1.59
C ALA A 222 5.53 13.64 -1.05
N ARG A 223 5.69 13.75 0.27
CA ARG A 223 6.99 14.01 0.91
C ARG A 223 7.85 12.78 1.10
N SER A 224 7.26 11.58 1.07
CA SER A 224 8.00 10.35 1.32
C SER A 224 9.12 10.16 0.29
N ARG A 225 10.25 9.63 0.77
CA ARG A 225 11.39 9.25 -0.08
C ARG A 225 11.20 7.88 -0.72
N TRP A 226 10.26 7.08 -0.24
CA TRP A 226 9.98 5.74 -0.74
C TRP A 226 9.00 5.77 -1.93
N PRO A 227 9.10 4.83 -2.88
CA PRO A 227 8.12 4.68 -3.96
C PRO A 227 6.78 4.19 -3.41
N MET A 228 5.78 5.08 -3.28
CA MET A 228 4.57 4.76 -2.53
C MET A 228 3.28 5.16 -3.26
N GLY A 229 2.23 4.41 -2.97
CA GLY A 229 0.86 4.70 -3.36
C GLY A 229 -0.15 4.56 -2.23
N PHE A 230 -1.34 5.08 -2.48
CA PHE A 230 -2.51 4.99 -1.62
C PHE A 230 -3.69 4.48 -2.45
N VAL A 231 -4.45 3.55 -1.87
CA VAL A 231 -5.66 3.01 -2.47
C VAL A 231 -6.82 3.15 -1.48
N ALA A 232 -7.91 3.78 -1.90
CA ALA A 232 -9.19 3.65 -1.21
C ALA A 232 -9.95 2.47 -1.80
N CYS A 233 -10.16 1.43 -0.99
CA CYS A 233 -10.92 0.24 -1.35
C CYS A 233 -12.02 0.03 -0.32
N SER A 234 -13.29 0.10 -0.73
CA SER A 234 -14.41 -0.06 0.18
C SER A 234 -14.50 -1.50 0.70
N ARG A 235 -15.28 -1.71 1.78
CA ARG A 235 -15.54 -3.07 2.31
C ARG A 235 -16.19 -4.00 1.29
N ALA A 236 -16.93 -3.45 0.33
CA ALA A 236 -17.54 -4.20 -0.76
C ALA A 236 -16.54 -4.51 -1.90
N GLY A 237 -15.30 -4.04 -1.80
CA GLY A 237 -14.25 -4.27 -2.79
C GLY A 237 -14.25 -3.28 -3.96
N ALA A 238 -14.98 -2.16 -3.87
CA ALA A 238 -14.89 -1.11 -4.88
C ALA A 238 -13.61 -0.29 -4.67
N VAL A 239 -12.78 -0.13 -5.70
CA VAL A 239 -11.63 0.77 -5.66
C VAL A 239 -12.09 2.16 -6.09
N GLU A 240 -12.03 3.11 -5.16
CA GLU A 240 -12.63 4.45 -5.29
C GLU A 240 -11.57 5.52 -5.54
N GLN A 241 -10.33 5.25 -5.14
CA GLN A 241 -9.19 6.14 -5.33
C GLN A 241 -7.90 5.34 -5.45
N PHE A 242 -7.02 5.77 -6.35
CA PHE A 242 -5.66 5.27 -6.47
C PHE A 242 -4.76 6.49 -6.68
N LEU A 243 -3.74 6.63 -5.85
CA LEU A 243 -2.75 7.71 -5.90
C LEU A 243 -1.36 7.13 -5.74
N TRP A 244 -0.34 7.79 -6.27
CA TRP A 244 1.05 7.48 -5.98
C TRP A 244 1.93 8.72 -6.07
N ASN A 245 3.12 8.63 -5.49
CA ASN A 245 4.09 9.72 -5.52
C ASN A 245 5.05 9.59 -6.72
N ARG A 246 5.80 10.66 -6.99
CA ARG A 246 6.81 10.71 -8.06
C ARG A 246 7.90 9.64 -7.94
N ARG A 247 8.13 9.11 -6.73
CA ARG A 247 9.09 8.01 -6.52
C ARG A 247 8.55 6.70 -7.08
N ALA A 248 7.24 6.44 -6.95
CA ALA A 248 6.58 5.28 -7.55
C ALA A 248 6.59 5.32 -9.09
N GLU A 249 6.38 6.48 -9.69
CA GLU A 249 6.53 6.66 -11.15
C GLU A 249 7.91 6.20 -11.63
N LYS A 250 8.97 6.68 -10.97
CA LYS A 250 10.36 6.30 -11.27
C LYS A 250 10.68 4.84 -10.96
N ALA A 251 9.87 4.18 -10.13
CA ALA A 251 10.04 2.79 -9.73
C ALA A 251 9.24 1.81 -10.61
N GLY A 252 8.64 2.28 -11.70
CA GLY A 252 7.97 1.43 -12.69
C GLY A 252 6.55 1.84 -13.03
N LEU A 253 5.99 2.87 -12.39
CA LEU A 253 4.65 3.39 -12.72
C LEU A 253 4.66 4.52 -13.77
N GLU A 254 5.78 4.74 -14.46
CA GLU A 254 5.88 5.78 -15.48
C GLU A 254 4.88 5.53 -16.62
N GLY A 255 4.09 6.56 -16.96
CA GLY A 255 3.03 6.46 -17.97
C GLY A 255 1.75 5.78 -17.48
N VAL A 256 1.73 5.22 -16.26
CA VAL A 256 0.48 4.81 -15.62
C VAL A 256 -0.26 6.06 -15.17
N GLY A 257 -1.58 6.06 -15.29
CA GLY A 257 -2.46 7.11 -14.78
C GLY A 257 -3.74 6.52 -14.19
N VAL A 258 -4.59 7.39 -13.66
CA VAL A 258 -5.91 7.02 -13.11
C VAL A 258 -6.97 7.79 -13.87
N GLY A 259 -8.00 7.07 -14.32
CA GLY A 259 -9.15 7.61 -14.99
C GLY A 259 -10.45 7.12 -14.36
N MET A 260 -11.56 7.65 -14.86
CA MET A 260 -12.91 7.20 -14.51
C MET A 260 -13.60 6.72 -15.78
N ARG A 261 -14.28 5.57 -15.69
CA ARG A 261 -15.16 5.07 -16.73
C ARG A 261 -16.59 5.14 -16.24
N TYR A 262 -17.49 5.64 -17.08
CA TYR A 262 -18.92 5.67 -16.79
C TYR A 262 -19.58 4.41 -17.36
N GLY A 263 -20.35 3.69 -16.55
CA GLY A 263 -21.20 2.59 -17.03
C GLY A 263 -22.36 3.14 -17.87
N GLY A 264 -22.47 2.71 -19.13
CA GLY A 264 -23.42 3.25 -20.11
C GLY A 264 -24.89 2.84 -19.94
N GLY A 265 -25.30 2.28 -18.79
CA GLY A 265 -26.68 1.79 -18.60
C GLY A 265 -27.30 2.27 -17.29
N GLY A 266 -28.23 3.23 -17.38
CA GLY A 266 -29.36 3.52 -16.46
C GLY A 266 -29.11 3.81 -14.97
N GLY A 267 -27.97 3.43 -14.41
CA GLY A 267 -27.58 3.60 -13.01
C GLY A 267 -26.07 3.83 -12.95
N GLY A 268 -25.62 4.92 -13.57
CA GLY A 268 -24.23 5.24 -13.88
C GLY A 268 -23.30 5.27 -12.66
N GLY A 269 -22.76 4.10 -12.32
CA GLY A 269 -21.59 4.01 -11.45
C GLY A 269 -20.36 4.54 -12.18
N GLN A 270 -19.64 5.48 -11.57
CA GLN A 270 -18.28 5.80 -11.95
C GLN A 270 -17.38 4.66 -11.45
N GLU A 271 -16.55 4.12 -12.34
CA GLU A 271 -15.61 3.07 -12.00
C GLU A 271 -14.18 3.56 -12.25
N LEU A 272 -13.33 3.45 -11.23
CA LEU A 272 -11.92 3.79 -11.35
C LEU A 272 -11.23 2.81 -12.29
N VAL A 273 -10.56 3.34 -13.30
CA VAL A 273 -9.74 2.58 -14.24
C VAL A 273 -8.31 3.10 -14.20
N LEU A 274 -7.35 2.21 -14.46
CA LEU A 274 -5.99 2.64 -14.72
C LEU A 274 -5.84 3.01 -16.19
N THR A 275 -4.89 3.88 -16.48
CA THR A 275 -4.52 4.24 -17.85
C THR A 275 -3.04 3.97 -18.07
N TRP A 276 -2.67 3.67 -19.31
CA TRP A 276 -1.29 3.57 -19.77
C TRP A 276 -1.09 4.51 -20.95
N LYS A 277 -0.19 5.49 -20.78
CA LYS A 277 0.07 6.56 -21.75
C LYS A 277 -1.22 7.21 -22.25
N GLY A 278 -2.15 7.46 -21.32
CA GLY A 278 -3.45 8.08 -21.56
C GLY A 278 -4.56 7.15 -22.09
N ARG A 279 -4.28 5.85 -22.31
CA ARG A 279 -5.30 4.88 -22.76
C ARG A 279 -5.79 4.04 -21.61
N ASN A 280 -7.10 3.84 -21.49
CA ASN A 280 -7.67 3.00 -20.44
C ASN A 280 -7.16 1.56 -20.55
N LEU A 281 -6.71 1.02 -19.42
CA LEU A 281 -6.38 -0.39 -19.29
C LEU A 281 -7.66 -1.20 -19.03
N PRO A 282 -7.86 -2.33 -19.72
CA PRO A 282 -8.95 -3.23 -19.37
C PRO A 282 -8.70 -3.82 -17.98
N PHE A 283 -9.77 -4.22 -17.29
CA PHE A 283 -9.60 -5.05 -16.12
C PHE A 283 -9.12 -6.43 -16.52
N VAL A 284 -8.20 -6.98 -15.74
CA VAL A 284 -7.76 -8.36 -15.87
C VAL A 284 -8.93 -9.26 -15.51
N ARG A 285 -9.20 -10.27 -16.34
CA ARG A 285 -10.22 -11.28 -16.05
C ARG A 285 -9.68 -12.23 -14.98
N ALA A 286 -10.56 -12.75 -14.13
CA ALA A 286 -10.17 -13.60 -12.99
C ALA A 286 -9.33 -14.84 -13.39
N GLU A 287 -9.44 -15.33 -14.62
CA GLU A 287 -8.68 -16.48 -15.14
C GLU A 287 -7.20 -16.18 -15.43
N GLU A 288 -6.84 -14.93 -15.69
CA GLU A 288 -5.45 -14.52 -15.98
C GLU A 288 -4.65 -14.16 -14.72
N ALA A 289 -5.32 -13.99 -13.57
CA ALA A 289 -4.71 -13.55 -12.31
C ALA A 289 -4.12 -14.69 -11.45
N SER A 290 -4.16 -15.94 -11.92
CA SER A 290 -3.71 -17.14 -11.19
C SER A 290 -2.56 -17.90 -11.87
N ALA A 291 -1.91 -17.30 -12.87
CA ALA A 291 -0.73 -17.86 -13.54
C ALA A 291 0.58 -17.41 -12.89
#